data_AF-A0A7C0U4R4-F1
#
_entry.id   AF-A0A7C0U4R4-F1
#
_cell.length_a   1.000
_cell.length_b   1.000
_cell.length_c   1.000
_cell.angle_alpha   90.00
_cell.angle_beta   90.00
_cell.angle_gamma   90.00
#
_symmetry.space_group_name_H-M   'P 1'
#
loop_
_entity.id
_entity.type
_entity.pdbx_description
1 polymer ?
#
loop_
_entity_poly.entity_id
_entity_poly.type
_entity_poly.pdbx_seq_one_letter_code
_entity_poly.pdbx_strand_id
1 'polypeptide(L)' 'MVASIDILKHDLVPDFRILSENEKKELLERLRVSEDKLPKILESDVIVKRLGAKVGDVLEIKRKSPTAGIALYYRIVVKG' A
#
# COMPACT_ATOMS: atom_id res chain seq x y z
N MET A 1 -31.26 8.76 -1.35
CA MET A 1 -29.98 9.29 -1.84
C MET A 1 -28.94 9.00 -0.77
N VAL A 2 -28.18 7.90 -0.93
CA VAL A 2 -27.17 7.54 0.06
C VAL A 2 -25.94 8.39 -0.23
N ALA A 3 -25.65 9.35 0.65
CA ALA A 3 -24.41 10.10 0.57
C ALA A 3 -23.25 9.09 0.71
N SER A 4 -22.58 8.80 -0.40
CA SER A 4 -21.39 7.95 -0.40
C SER A 4 -20.31 8.70 0.39
N ILE A 5 -20.16 8.37 1.67
CA ILE A 5 -19.00 8.81 2.45
C ILE A 5 -17.76 8.30 1.71
N ASP A 6 -16.88 9.22 1.32
CA ASP A 6 -15.68 8.86 0.62
C ASP A 6 -14.65 8.37 1.63
N ILE A 7 -14.63 7.06 1.88
CA ILE A 7 -13.82 6.40 2.93
C ILE A 7 -12.32 6.75 2.77
N LEU A 8 -11.88 7.06 1.55
CA LEU A 8 -10.48 7.44 1.27
C LEU A 8 -10.09 8.84 1.80
N LYS A 9 -11.04 9.75 2.03
CA LYS A 9 -10.74 11.11 2.52
C LYS A 9 -10.80 11.23 4.03
N HIS A 10 -10.88 10.10 4.73
CA HIS A 10 -10.89 10.08 6.18
C HIS A 10 -9.46 10.30 6.72
N ASP A 11 -9.33 11.05 7.81
CA ASP A 11 -8.04 11.44 8.38
C ASP A 11 -7.16 10.24 8.77
N LEU A 12 -7.78 9.12 9.18
CA LEU A 12 -7.06 7.89 9.53
C LEU A 12 -6.64 7.05 8.32
N VAL A 13 -7.08 7.39 7.11
CA VAL A 13 -6.72 6.67 5.89
C VAL A 13 -5.48 7.33 5.28
N PRO A 14 -4.33 6.65 5.27
CA PRO A 14 -3.11 7.20 4.69
C PRO A 14 -3.19 7.26 3.16
N ASP A 15 -2.23 7.94 2.53
CA ASP A 15 -2.13 7.94 1.07
C ASP A 15 -1.52 6.62 0.57
N PHE A 16 -2.12 6.06 -0.48
CA PHE A 16 -1.68 4.81 -1.08
C PHE A 16 -1.26 5.03 -2.53
N ARG A 17 -0.17 4.38 -2.94
CA ARG A 17 0.34 4.39 -4.31
C ARG A 17 0.84 3.00 -4.71
N ILE A 18 0.60 2.60 -5.95
CA ILE A 18 1.20 1.38 -6.52
C ILE A 18 2.62 1.72 -6.98
N LEU A 19 3.60 0.91 -6.57
CA LEU A 19 4.97 1.02 -7.06
C LEU A 19 5.08 0.40 -8.46
N SER A 20 5.87 1.06 -9.31
CA SER A 20 6.26 0.49 -10.60
C SER A 20 7.22 -0.69 -10.41
N GLU A 21 7.37 -1.57 -11.41
CA GLU A 21 8.30 -2.71 -11.31
C GLU A 21 9.76 -2.29 -11.02
N ASN A 22 10.20 -1.16 -11.59
CA ASN A 22 11.54 -0.62 -11.33
C ASN A 22 11.69 -0.12 -9.89
N GLU A 23 10.71 0.64 -9.39
CA GLU A 23 10.68 1.12 -7.99
C GLU A 23 10.63 -0.07 -7.01
N LYS A 24 9.87 -1.11 -7.35
CA LYS A 24 9.80 -2.35 -6.57
C LYS A 24 11.16 -3.03 -6.48
N LYS A 25 11.86 -3.20 -7.60
CA LYS A 25 13.20 -3.82 -7.62
C LYS A 25 14.20 -3.03 -6.78
N GLU A 26 14.26 -1.71 -6.99
CA GLU A 26 15.15 -0.84 -6.22
C GLU A 26 14.86 -0.90 -4.72
N LEU A 27 13.58 -0.93 -4.33
CA LEU A 27 13.17 -1.06 -2.93
C LEU A 27 13.65 -2.39 -2.32
N LEU A 28 13.46 -3.51 -3.02
CA LEU A 28 13.85 -4.83 -2.55
C LEU A 28 15.38 -4.94 -2.42
N GLU A 29 16.12 -4.37 -3.36
CA GLU A 29 17.59 -4.29 -3.30
C GLU A 29 18.07 -3.43 -2.12
N ARG A 30 17.45 -2.26 -1.94
CA ARG A 30 17.77 -1.35 -0.83
C ARG A 30 17.51 -1.98 0.54
N LEU A 31 16.38 -2.67 0.68
CA LEU A 31 16.00 -3.34 1.92
C LEU A 31 16.71 -4.69 2.08
N ARG A 32 17.31 -5.24 1.02
CA ARG A 32 17.90 -6.59 0.97
C ARG A 32 16.94 -7.67 1.44
N VAL A 33 15.67 -7.57 1.03
CA VAL A 33 14.61 -8.51 1.37
C VAL A 33 13.95 -9.07 0.12
N SER A 34 13.43 -10.28 0.24
CA SER A 34 12.59 -10.90 -0.78
C SER A 34 11.15 -10.40 -0.69
N GLU A 35 10.42 -10.49 -1.80
CA GLU A 35 9.02 -10.03 -1.94
C GLU A 35 8.08 -10.63 -0.88
N ASP A 36 8.32 -11.89 -0.53
CA ASP A 36 7.56 -12.68 0.45
C ASP A 36 7.81 -12.26 1.90
N LYS A 37 8.86 -11.47 2.17
CA LYS A 37 9.14 -10.88 3.48
C LYS A 37 8.40 -9.56 3.70
N LEU A 38 7.80 -8.99 2.65
CA LEU A 38 6.98 -7.79 2.81
C LEU A 38 5.66 -8.14 3.53
N PRO A 39 5.16 -7.23 4.39
CA PRO A 39 3.84 -7.37 4.97
C PRO A 39 2.78 -7.53 3.88
N LYS A 40 1.82 -8.44 4.10
CA LYS A 40 0.85 -8.84 3.09
C LYS A 40 -0.45 -8.03 3.21
N ILE A 41 -1.09 -7.76 2.09
CA ILE A 41 -2.46 -7.23 2.01
C ILE A 41 -3.27 -8.12 1.07
N LEU A 42 -4.53 -8.39 1.41
CA LEU A 42 -5.38 -9.26 0.59
C LEU A 42 -5.90 -8.50 -0.63
N GLU A 43 -6.03 -9.19 -1.76
CA GLU A 43 -6.75 -8.66 -2.94
C GLU A 43 -8.21 -8.26 -2.63
N SER A 44 -8.78 -8.86 -1.59
CA SER A 44 -10.14 -8.58 -1.12
C SER A 44 -10.30 -7.20 -0.47
N ASP A 45 -9.20 -6.56 -0.06
CA ASP A 45 -9.20 -5.26 0.60
C ASP A 45 -9.79 -4.17 -0.30
N VAL A 46 -10.61 -3.29 0.28
CA VAL A 46 -11.30 -2.21 -0.45
C VAL A 46 -10.29 -1.25 -1.10
N ILE A 47 -9.16 -1.00 -0.44
CA ILE A 47 -8.12 -0.07 -0.91
C ILE A 47 -7.41 -0.66 -2.13
N VAL A 48 -7.09 -1.95 -2.10
CA VAL A 48 -6.48 -2.69 -3.22
C VAL A 48 -7.40 -2.65 -4.44
N LYS A 49 -8.69 -2.95 -4.26
CA LYS A 49 -9.69 -2.90 -5.33
C LYS A 49 -9.86 -1.50 -5.91
N ARG A 50 -9.81 -0.47 -5.06
CA ARG A 50 -10.01 0.93 -5.48
C ARG A 50 -8.80 1.48 -6.24
N LEU A 51 -7.59 1.04 -5.89
CA LEU A 51 -6.36 1.35 -6.62
C LEU A 51 -6.18 0.51 -7.89
N GLY A 52 -6.91 -0.60 -8.00
CA GLY A 52 -6.77 -1.54 -9.12
C GLY A 52 -5.48 -2.38 -9.04
N ALA A 53 -4.90 -2.52 -7.86
CA ALA A 53 -3.70 -3.31 -7.65
C ALA A 53 -4.02 -4.81 -7.75
N LYS A 54 -3.08 -5.58 -8.30
CA LYS A 54 -3.18 -7.01 -8.55
C LYS A 54 -2.25 -7.79 -7.62
N VAL A 55 -2.49 -9.10 -7.52
CA VAL A 55 -1.61 -10.01 -6.78
C VAL A 55 -0.17 -9.89 -7.31
N GLY A 56 0.77 -9.63 -6.42
CA GLY A 56 2.19 -9.38 -6.74
C GLY A 56 2.59 -7.92 -6.83
N ASP A 57 1.62 -6.99 -6.84
CA ASP A 57 1.91 -5.56 -6.76
C ASP A 57 2.32 -5.15 -5.34
N VAL A 58 3.17 -4.13 -5.24
CA VAL A 58 3.59 -3.55 -3.97
C VAL A 58 2.98 -2.16 -3.82
N LEU A 59 2.26 -1.98 -2.72
CA LEU A 59 1.68 -0.71 -2.32
C LEU A 59 2.64 0.05 -1.42
N GLU A 60 2.94 1.29 -1.79
CA GLU A 60 3.51 2.30 -0.92
C GLU A 60 2.40 3.00 -0.15
N ILE A 61 2.57 3.07 1.16
CA ILE A 61 1.64 3.68 2.11
C ILE A 61 2.38 4.83 2.79
N LYS A 62 1.91 6.06 2.56
CA LYS A 62 2.42 7.27 3.21
C LYS A 62 1.51 7.61 4.37
N ARG A 63 1.94 7.27 5.58
CA ARG A 63 1.19 7.60 6.80
C ARG A 63 1.83 8.74 7.57
N LYS A 64 1.00 9.61 8.16
CA LYS A 64 1.46 10.57 9.15
C LYS A 64 1.89 9.82 10.41
N SER A 65 3.13 10.03 10.83
CA SER A 65 3.68 9.46 12.06
C SER A 65 3.89 10.59 13.07
N PRO A 66 3.41 10.47 14.31
CA PRO A 66 3.58 11.50 15.33
C PRO A 66 5.06 11.71 15.71
N THR A 67 5.93 10.71 15.50
CA THR A 67 7.35 10.80 15.83
C THR A 67 8.24 11.21 14.66
N ALA A 68 7.90 10.78 13.44
CA ALA A 68 8.73 10.94 12.24
C ALA A 68 8.13 11.89 11.20
N GLY A 69 6.96 12.47 11.46
CA GLY A 69 6.20 13.28 10.52
C GLY A 69 5.53 12.40 9.45
N ILE A 70 6.32 11.86 8.52
CA ILE A 70 5.85 10.99 7.44
C ILE A 70 6.63 9.67 7.48
N ALA A 71 5.91 8.56 7.56
CA ALA A 71 6.50 7.23 7.49
C ALA A 71 6.02 6.51 6.21
N LEU A 72 6.99 6.00 5.44
CA LEU A 72 6.73 5.15 4.28
C LEU A 72 6.64 3.70 4.75
N TYR A 73 5.62 2.99 4.26
CA TYR A 73 5.41 1.59 4.54
C TYR A 73 5.05 0.85 3.26
N TYR A 74 5.53 -0.38 3.11
CA TYR A 74 5.39 -1.15 1.87
C TYR A 74 4.68 -2.47 2.14
N ARG A 75 3.68 -2.81 1.32
CA ARG A 75 2.92 -4.06 1.44
C ARG A 75 2.74 -4.74 0.10
N ILE A 76 2.84 -6.07 0.07
CA ILE A 76 2.61 -6.88 -1.13
C ILE A 76 1.17 -7.40 -1.17
N VAL A 77 0.52 -7.29 -2.32
CA VAL A 77 -0.82 -7.84 -2.54
C VAL A 77 -0.71 -9.34 -2.74
N VAL A 78 -1.43 -10.10 -1.92
CA VAL A 78 -1.53 -11.55 -2.00
C VAL A 78 -2.97 -11.99 -2.24
N LYS A 79 -3.11 -13.15 -2.87
CA LYS A 79 -4.38 -13.84 -2.98
C LYS A 79 -4.81 -14.34 -1.60
N GLY A 80 -6.06 -14.07 -1.25
CA GLY A 80 -6.71 -14.54 -0.01
C GLY A 80 -7.25 -15.95 -0.11
#